data_AF-A0A934YJI3-F1
#
_entry.id   AF-A0A934YJI3-F1
#
_cell.length_a   1.000
_cell.length_b   1.000
_cell.length_c   1.000
_cell.angle_alpha   90.00
_cell.angle_beta   90.00
_cell.angle_gamma   90.00
#
_symmetry.space_group_name_H-M   'P 1'
#
loop_
_entity.id
_entity.type
_entity.pdbx_description
1 polymer ?
#
loop_
_entity_poly.entity_id
_entity_poly.type
_entity_poly.pdbx_seq_one_letter_code
_entity_poly.pdbx_strand_id
1 'polypeptide(L)'
;MLALVRSAIVLLYPRTDELPGAEDCGLDAFLERYREETTPLVWFGVVLGAIVFHLTPVFTVGVPVPAFALSPRLGDKHAHAIAQTDSYVVRQAIFLLKLVAGLAWGQGAEVRARLGLRALPPDPDTWRTE
;
A
#
# COMPACT_ATOMS: atom_id res chain seq x y z
N MET A 1 1.75 6.94 12.56
CA MET A 1 0.80 6.68 11.44
C MET A 1 1.50 6.25 10.16
N LEU A 2 2.56 6.94 9.71
CA LEU A 2 3.34 6.52 8.53
C LEU A 2 3.78 5.04 8.60
N ALA A 3 4.36 4.61 9.71
CA ALA A 3 4.77 3.21 9.90
C ALA A 3 3.62 2.19 9.75
N LEU A 4 2.41 2.54 10.20
CA LEU A 4 1.22 1.68 10.07
C LEU A 4 0.76 1.57 8.62
N VAL A 5 0.78 2.69 7.89
CA VAL A 5 0.46 2.69 6.45
C VAL A 5 1.52 1.89 5.70
N ARG A 6 2.80 2.16 5.96
CA ARG A 6 3.94 1.44 5.38
C ARG A 6 3.83 -0.07 5.57
N SER A 7 3.59 -0.54 6.81
CA SER A 7 3.48 -1.98 7.09
C SER A 7 2.33 -2.64 6.34
N ALA A 8 1.18 -1.96 6.20
CA ALA A 8 0.08 -2.48 5.40
C ALA A 8 0.43 -2.56 3.91
N ILE A 9 1.10 -1.53 3.37
CA ILE A 9 1.50 -1.48 1.96
C ILE A 9 2.50 -2.59 1.62
N VAL A 10 3.50 -2.82 2.46
CA VAL A 10 4.49 -3.89 2.26
C VAL A 10 3.82 -5.27 2.26
N LEU A 11 2.81 -5.49 3.11
CA LEU A 11 2.04 -6.73 3.12
C LEU A 11 1.11 -6.88 1.90
N LEU A 12 0.59 -5.77 1.36
CA LEU A 12 -0.25 -5.78 0.16
C LEU A 12 0.56 -5.95 -1.15
N TYR A 13 1.81 -5.49 -1.17
CA TYR A 13 2.73 -5.54 -2.32
C TYR A 13 4.07 -6.13 -1.88
N PRO A 14 4.11 -7.43 -1.51
CA PRO A 14 5.34 -8.09 -1.12
C PRO A 14 6.27 -8.28 -2.32
N ARG A 15 7.56 -8.48 -2.05
CA ARG A 15 8.51 -8.92 -3.07
C ARG A 15 8.15 -10.33 -3.53
N THR A 16 8.20 -10.56 -4.84
CA THR A 16 8.08 -11.88 -5.48
C THR A 16 9.30 -12.17 -6.33
N ASP A 17 9.43 -13.38 -6.86
CA ASP A 17 10.51 -13.73 -7.79
C ASP A 17 10.42 -12.90 -9.09
N GLU A 18 9.20 -12.54 -9.47
CA GLU A 18 8.89 -11.85 -10.72
C GLU A 18 8.83 -10.34 -10.60
N LEU A 19 8.56 -9.77 -9.41
CA LEU A 19 8.37 -8.34 -9.25
C LEU A 19 8.98 -7.85 -7.92
N PRO A 20 9.63 -6.67 -7.91
CA PRO A 20 10.12 -6.08 -6.67
C PRO A 20 8.95 -5.70 -5.76
N GLY A 21 9.19 -5.68 -4.46
CA GLY A 21 8.19 -5.29 -3.47
C GLY A 21 8.01 -3.78 -3.40
N ALA A 22 6.95 -3.32 -2.71
CA ALA A 22 6.77 -1.89 -2.49
C ALA A 22 7.95 -1.26 -1.72
N GLU A 23 8.59 -1.99 -0.81
CA GLU A 23 9.76 -1.52 -0.06
C GLU A 23 10.97 -1.18 -0.96
N ASP A 24 11.04 -1.78 -2.15
CA ASP A 24 12.11 -1.58 -3.12
C ASP A 24 11.87 -0.36 -4.03
N CYS A 25 10.68 0.24 -3.95
CA CYS A 25 10.21 1.27 -4.86
C CYS A 25 10.25 2.68 -4.25
N GLY A 26 11.10 2.91 -3.24
CA GLY A 26 11.22 4.21 -2.57
C GLY A 26 9.98 4.59 -1.73
N LEU A 27 9.31 3.58 -1.17
CA LEU A 27 8.03 3.74 -0.46
C LEU A 27 8.08 4.80 0.66
N ASP A 28 9.16 4.85 1.43
CA ASP A 28 9.27 5.75 2.57
C ASP A 28 9.25 7.23 2.13
N ALA A 29 10.10 7.59 1.17
CA ALA A 29 10.13 8.94 0.60
C ALA A 29 8.79 9.31 -0.09
N PHE A 30 8.15 8.34 -0.76
CA PHE A 30 6.83 8.55 -1.36
C PHE A 30 5.76 8.86 -0.30
N LEU A 31 5.72 8.11 0.80
CA LEU A 31 4.70 8.30 1.84
C LEU A 31 4.89 9.61 2.61
N GLU A 32 6.14 10.04 2.81
CA GLU A 32 6.45 11.36 3.39
C GLU A 32 5.90 12.48 2.50
N ARG A 33 6.26 12.48 1.21
CA ARG A 33 5.76 13.46 0.23
C ARG A 33 4.24 13.41 0.08
N TYR A 34 3.67 12.21 -0.03
CA TYR A 34 2.22 12.03 -0.18
C TYR A 34 1.45 12.60 1.01
N ARG A 35 1.96 12.40 2.24
CA ARG A 35 1.35 12.97 3.45
C ARG A 35 1.39 14.51 3.46
N GLU A 36 2.46 15.10 2.96
CA GLU A 36 2.66 16.57 2.94
C GLU A 36 1.82 17.24 1.86
N GLU A 37 1.66 16.60 0.71
CA GLU A 37 1.00 17.21 -0.45
C GLU A 37 -0.49 16.89 -0.58
N THR A 38 -0.94 15.74 -0.06
CA THR A 38 -2.34 15.34 -0.19
C THR A 38 -3.27 16.13 0.74
N THR A 39 -4.57 16.11 0.44
CA THR A 39 -5.55 16.72 1.34
C THR A 39 -5.65 15.92 2.65
N PRO A 40 -5.83 16.58 3.81
CA PRO A 40 -5.93 15.88 5.10
C PRO A 40 -7.00 14.78 5.14
N LEU A 41 -8.11 14.99 4.41
CA LEU A 41 -9.20 14.01 4.31
C LEU A 41 -8.77 12.73 3.58
N VAL A 42 -7.99 12.85 2.50
CA VAL A 42 -7.45 11.70 1.78
C VAL A 42 -6.45 10.95 2.65
N TRP A 43 -5.53 11.67 3.31
CA TRP A 43 -4.59 11.05 4.24
C TRP A 43 -5.29 10.30 5.37
N PHE A 44 -6.35 10.89 5.94
CA PHE A 44 -7.19 10.23 6.93
C PHE A 44 -7.79 8.93 6.40
N GLY A 45 -8.31 8.94 5.17
CA GLY A 45 -8.83 7.73 4.53
C GLY A 45 -7.78 6.63 4.34
N VAL A 46 -6.54 6.98 3.95
CA VAL A 46 -5.42 6.03 3.82
C VAL A 46 -5.08 5.41 5.17
N VAL A 47 -4.98 6.26 6.20
CA VAL A 47 -4.75 5.81 7.59
C VAL A 47 -5.85 4.88 8.08
N LEU A 48 -7.12 5.22 7.81
CA LEU A 48 -8.26 4.37 8.15
C LEU A 48 -8.19 3.02 7.43
N GLY A 49 -7.84 3.02 6.14
CA GLY A 49 -7.59 1.79 5.38
C GLY A 49 -6.51 0.92 6.02
N ALA A 50 -5.40 1.51 6.45
CA ALA A 50 -4.33 0.79 7.15
C ALA A 50 -4.78 0.24 8.52
N ILE A 51 -5.58 0.98 9.29
CA ILE A 51 -6.16 0.48 10.54
C ILE A 51 -7.07 -0.72 10.27
N VAL A 52 -7.99 -0.59 9.31
CA VAL A 52 -8.91 -1.67 8.92
C VAL A 52 -8.13 -2.92 8.48
N PHE A 53 -7.09 -2.75 7.66
CA PHE A 53 -6.21 -3.85 7.27
C PHE A 53 -5.62 -4.55 8.49
N HIS A 54 -5.05 -3.81 9.44
CA HIS A 54 -4.42 -4.42 10.61
C HIS A 54 -5.39 -5.06 11.61
N LEU A 55 -6.66 -4.64 11.65
CA LEU A 55 -7.67 -5.19 12.57
C LEU A 55 -8.45 -6.37 11.97
N THR A 56 -8.43 -6.54 10.66
CA THR A 56 -9.18 -7.59 9.96
C THR A 56 -8.53 -8.99 9.84
N PRO A 57 -7.31 -9.29 10.36
CA PRO A 57 -6.79 -10.66 10.42
C PRO A 57 -7.73 -11.63 11.12
N VAL A 58 -8.47 -11.18 12.14
CA VAL A 58 -9.45 -12.01 12.85
C VAL A 58 -10.57 -12.52 11.94
N PHE A 59 -10.98 -11.72 10.95
CA PHE A 59 -12.06 -12.07 10.01
C PHE A 59 -11.58 -12.78 8.75
N THR A 60 -10.29 -12.69 8.44
CA THR A 60 -9.72 -13.19 7.17
C THR A 60 -8.92 -14.47 7.36
N VAL A 61 -8.05 -14.52 8.38
CA VAL A 61 -7.18 -15.65 8.68
C VAL A 61 -7.42 -16.25 10.06
N GLY A 62 -8.39 -15.72 10.82
CA GLY A 62 -8.80 -16.25 12.13
C GLY A 62 -7.81 -15.99 13.27
N VAL A 63 -6.84 -15.09 13.08
CA VAL A 63 -5.79 -14.81 14.08
C VAL A 63 -6.04 -13.45 14.73
N PRO A 64 -6.14 -13.36 16.08
CA PRO A 64 -6.44 -12.11 16.79
C PRO A 64 -5.17 -11.29 17.05
N VAL A 65 -4.31 -11.14 16.04
CA VAL A 65 -3.12 -10.27 16.11
C VAL A 65 -3.16 -9.26 14.97
N PRO A 66 -2.53 -8.08 15.14
CA PRO A 66 -2.41 -7.12 14.05
C PRO A 66 -1.69 -7.70 12.84
N ALA A 67 -2.03 -7.25 11.63
CA ALA A 67 -1.47 -7.79 10.39
C ALA A 67 0.07 -7.75 10.34
N PHE A 68 0.72 -6.73 10.93
CA PHE A 68 2.18 -6.61 11.00
C PHE A 68 2.85 -7.70 11.85
N ALA A 69 2.10 -8.41 12.69
CA ALA A 69 2.58 -9.49 13.54
C ALA A 69 2.31 -10.88 12.93
N LEU A 70 1.66 -10.94 11.76
CA LEU A 70 1.42 -12.20 11.07
C LEU A 70 2.72 -12.75 10.48
N SER A 71 2.81 -14.08 10.38
CA SER A 71 3.86 -14.71 9.58
C SER A 71 3.69 -14.35 8.10
N PRO A 72 4.76 -14.37 7.28
CA PRO A 72 4.67 -14.00 5.87
C PRO A 72 3.56 -14.73 5.10
N ARG A 73 3.40 -16.04 5.36
CA ARG A 73 2.34 -16.87 4.77
C ARG A 73 0.93 -16.44 5.18
N LEU A 74 0.73 -16.03 6.44
CA LEU A 74 -0.58 -15.56 6.90
C LEU A 74 -0.84 -14.13 6.44
N GLY A 75 0.19 -13.30 6.36
CA GLY A 75 0.12 -11.95 5.80
C GLY A 75 -0.35 -11.96 4.34
N ASP A 76 0.22 -12.83 3.51
CA ASP A 76 -0.18 -13.00 2.11
C ASP A 76 -1.65 -13.47 1.97
N LYS A 77 -2.03 -14.51 2.73
CA LYS A 77 -3.43 -14.98 2.77
C LYS A 77 -4.40 -13.89 3.22
N HIS A 78 -4.02 -13.12 4.23
CA HIS A 78 -4.81 -12.00 4.72
C HIS A 78 -4.96 -10.91 3.65
N ALA A 79 -3.86 -10.51 3.01
CA ALA A 79 -3.84 -9.52 1.94
C ALA A 79 -4.71 -9.93 0.74
N HIS A 80 -4.67 -11.22 0.36
CA HIS A 80 -5.53 -11.78 -0.67
C HIS A 80 -7.01 -11.74 -0.28
N ALA A 81 -7.35 -12.24 0.90
CA ALA A 81 -8.73 -12.33 1.37
C ALA A 81 -9.39 -10.96 1.56
N ILE A 82 -8.67 -10.00 2.16
CA ILE A 82 -9.22 -8.67 2.41
C ILE A 82 -9.43 -7.88 1.11
N ALA A 83 -8.61 -8.12 0.09
CA ALA A 83 -8.77 -7.51 -1.23
C ALA A 83 -10.01 -8.00 -1.99
N GLN A 84 -10.56 -9.15 -1.61
CA GLN A 84 -11.71 -9.80 -2.26
C GLN A 84 -12.99 -9.74 -1.42
N THR A 85 -13.02 -8.92 -0.37
CA THR A 85 -14.18 -8.86 0.54
C THR A 85 -15.44 -8.27 -0.11
N ASP A 86 -16.59 -8.89 0.19
CA ASP A 86 -17.91 -8.40 -0.25
C ASP A 86 -18.39 -7.18 0.52
N SER A 87 -17.84 -6.94 1.72
CA SER A 87 -18.20 -5.77 2.54
C SER A 87 -17.78 -4.49 1.84
N TYR A 88 -18.76 -3.71 1.37
CA TYR A 88 -18.50 -2.46 0.64
C TYR A 88 -17.63 -1.49 1.46
N VAL A 89 -17.91 -1.33 2.75
CA VAL A 89 -17.17 -0.41 3.62
C VAL A 89 -15.70 -0.82 3.73
N VAL A 90 -15.44 -2.11 3.98
CA VAL A 90 -14.07 -2.63 4.06
C VAL A 90 -13.39 -2.51 2.70
N ARG A 91 -14.07 -2.89 1.62
CA ARG A 91 -13.55 -2.78 0.26
C ARG A 91 -13.16 -1.35 -0.10
N GLN A 92 -13.96 -0.35 0.25
CA GLN A 92 -13.63 1.06 -0.01
C GLN A 92 -12.43 1.54 0.83
N ALA A 93 -12.36 1.17 2.11
CA ALA A 93 -11.23 1.51 2.96
C ALA A 93 -9.91 0.90 2.44
N ILE A 94 -9.97 -0.37 2.02
CA ILE A 94 -8.81 -1.08 1.47
C ILE A 94 -8.47 -0.59 0.05
N PHE A 95 -9.47 -0.21 -0.75
CA PHE A 95 -9.25 0.34 -2.08
C PHE A 95 -8.36 1.58 -2.03
N LEU A 96 -8.67 2.54 -1.15
CA LEU A 96 -7.87 3.76 -1.04
C LEU A 96 -6.42 3.47 -0.64
N LEU A 97 -6.21 2.54 0.31
CA LEU A 97 -4.88 2.09 0.68
C LEU A 97 -4.15 1.42 -0.51
N LYS A 98 -4.82 0.52 -1.23
CA LYS A 98 -4.27 -0.17 -2.40
C LYS A 98 -3.96 0.77 -3.56
N LEU A 99 -4.75 1.82 -3.73
CA LEU A 99 -4.52 2.86 -4.73
C LEU A 99 -3.20 3.57 -4.45
N VAL A 100 -3.00 4.06 -3.23
CA VAL A 100 -1.75 4.74 -2.83
C VAL A 100 -0.55 3.79 -2.92
N ALA A 101 -0.72 2.54 -2.48
CA ALA A 101 0.29 1.51 -2.63
C ALA A 101 0.67 1.26 -4.10
N GLY A 102 -0.33 1.18 -4.99
CA GLY A 102 -0.14 0.97 -6.41
C GLY A 102 0.55 2.16 -7.10
N LEU A 103 0.28 3.39 -6.65
CA LEU A 103 1.02 4.58 -7.11
C LEU A 103 2.50 4.51 -6.68
N ALA A 104 2.76 4.18 -5.42
CA ALA A 104 4.11 4.07 -4.87
C ALA A 104 4.93 2.94 -5.52
N TRP A 105 4.30 1.81 -5.80
CA TRP A 105 4.93 0.65 -6.44
C TRP A 105 5.10 0.86 -7.95
N GLY A 106 4.07 1.36 -8.63
CA GLY A 106 4.03 1.49 -10.09
C GLY A 106 4.96 2.56 -10.68
N GLN A 107 5.51 3.46 -9.85
CA GLN A 107 6.56 4.39 -10.26
C GLN A 107 7.95 3.73 -10.33
N GLY A 108 8.18 2.60 -9.66
CA GLY A 108 9.47 1.94 -9.58
C GLY A 108 10.01 1.57 -10.96
N ALA A 109 11.24 1.99 -11.28
CA ALA A 109 11.82 1.76 -12.62
C ALA A 109 11.90 0.26 -12.97
N GLU A 110 12.25 -0.58 -11.99
CA GLU A 110 12.31 -2.04 -12.18
C GLU A 110 10.90 -2.64 -12.39
N VAL A 111 9.91 -2.23 -11.59
CA VAL A 111 8.50 -2.65 -11.78
C VAL A 111 8.06 -2.36 -13.20
N ARG A 112 8.28 -1.12 -13.65
CA ARG A 112 7.88 -0.66 -14.99
C ARG A 112 8.60 -1.45 -16.08
N ALA A 113 9.90 -1.68 -15.95
CA ALA A 113 10.66 -2.47 -16.91
C ALA A 113 10.13 -3.90 -17.04
N ARG A 114 9.82 -4.57 -15.92
CA ARG A 114 9.25 -5.94 -15.94
C ARG A 114 7.83 -5.98 -16.51
N LEU A 115 7.08 -4.88 -16.42
CA LEU A 115 5.77 -4.73 -17.06
C LEU A 115 5.84 -4.24 -18.53
N GLY A 116 7.03 -4.07 -19.11
CA GLY A 116 7.19 -3.56 -20.48
C GLY A 116 6.86 -2.08 -20.64
N LEU A 117 6.88 -1.31 -19.55
CA LEU A 117 6.58 0.11 -19.51
C LEU A 117 7.85 0.95 -19.47
N ARG A 118 7.85 2.10 -20.16
CA ARG A 118 8.96 3.07 -20.10
C ARG A 118 9.09 3.63 -18.69
N ALA A 119 10.31 3.81 -18.20
CA ALA A 119 10.58 4.54 -16.95
C ALA A 119 9.93 5.93 -16.96
N LEU A 120 9.43 6.37 -15.80
CA LEU A 120 8.91 7.73 -15.66
C LEU A 120 10.05 8.74 -15.82
N PRO A 121 9.77 9.93 -16.38
CA PRO A 121 10.74 11.03 -16.31
C PRO A 121 11.02 11.38 -14.84
N PRO A 122 12.15 12.06 -14.56
CA PRO A 122 12.40 12.62 -13.23
C PRO A 122 11.19 13.43 -12.76
N ASP A 123 10.83 13.26 -11.49
CA ASP A 123 9.80 14.08 -10.85
C ASP A 123 10.26 15.55 -10.91
N PRO A 124 9.45 16.49 -11.42
CA PRO A 124 9.79 17.91 -11.41
C PRO A 124 9.87 18.52 -9.99
N ASP A 125 9.69 17.72 -8.92
CA ASP A 125 9.69 18.08 -7.49
C ASP A 125 8.58 19.06 -7.08
N THR A 126 7.82 19.60 -8.05
CA THR A 126 6.67 20.46 -7.83
C THR A 126 5.81 20.52 -9.10
N TRP A 127 4.49 20.42 -8.91
CA TRP A 127 3.46 20.72 -9.91
C TRP A 127 2.95 22.18 -9.80
N ARG A 128 3.41 22.93 -8.80
CA ARG A 128 3.05 24.33 -8.56
C ARG A 128 4.07 25.22 -9.24
N THR A 129 3.72 25.72 -10.42
CA THR A 129 4.44 26.79 -11.11
C THR A 129 4.09 28.20 -10.59
N GLU A 130 3.32 28.29 -9.50
CA GLU A 130 2.81 29.55 -8.92
C GLU A 130 2.82 29.52 -7.40
#